data_AF-A0A958U9U3-F1
#
_entry.id   AF-A0A958U9U3-F1
#
_cell.length_a   1.000
_cell.length_b   1.000
_cell.length_c   1.000
_cell.angle_alpha   90.00
_cell.angle_beta   90.00
_cell.angle_gamma   90.00
#
_symmetry.space_group_name_H-M   'P 1'
#
loop_
_entity.id
_entity.type
_entity.pdbx_description
1 polymer ?
#
loop_
_entity_poly.entity_id
_entity_poly.type
_entity_poly.pdbx_seq_one_letter_code
_entity_poly.pdbx_strand_id
1 'polypeptide(L)'
;YVKQAEVHGMSQRGGAVQSHVRISDKKIYSDLIPQGEADIILSVEPMESLRYLPYLKTDGWIITDSSRFINIENYPDREELFKQIKAYPNHMIIDATEVAKNIGNSKVANMVLLGAASLLIDIPEEHFLRAIKELFKSKSEKIVSLNIEAFTTGKQLAQAYESVANIAKN
;
A
#
# COMPACT_ATOMS: atom_id res chain seq x y z
N TYR A 1 14.40 -5.23 -14.05
CA TYR A 1 13.54 -4.42 -14.94
C TYR A 1 12.40 -3.81 -14.14
N VAL A 2 11.92 -2.64 -14.55
CA VAL A 2 10.73 -1.99 -13.99
C VAL A 2 9.87 -1.45 -15.15
N LYS A 3 8.54 -1.48 -14.99
CA LYS A 3 7.59 -0.66 -15.76
C LYS A 3 6.54 -0.07 -14.80
N GLN A 4 6.00 1.10 -15.19
CA GLN A 4 4.91 1.79 -14.50
C GLN A 4 3.90 2.29 -15.55
N ALA A 5 2.60 2.18 -15.27
CA ALA A 5 1.54 2.86 -16.03
C ALA A 5 0.46 3.40 -15.09
N GLU A 6 0.15 4.70 -15.21
CA GLU A 6 -0.65 5.43 -14.22
C GLU A 6 -2.02 5.82 -14.81
N VAL A 7 -3.01 4.95 -14.61
CA VAL A 7 -4.35 5.10 -15.20
C VAL A 7 -5.18 6.03 -14.32
N HIS A 8 -5.48 7.21 -14.88
CA HIS A 8 -6.35 8.20 -14.27
C HIS A 8 -7.78 8.04 -14.81
N GLY A 9 -8.78 8.07 -13.93
CA GLY A 9 -10.17 8.27 -14.36
C GLY A 9 -10.35 9.64 -15.03
N MET A 10 -11.31 9.76 -15.96
CA MET A 10 -11.53 10.98 -16.76
C MET A 10 -11.97 12.22 -15.97
N SER A 11 -12.16 12.14 -14.64
CA SER A 11 -12.43 13.30 -13.79
C SER A 11 -11.13 13.90 -13.25
N GLN A 12 -10.87 15.16 -13.60
CA GLN A 12 -9.70 15.91 -13.10
C GLN A 12 -9.77 16.28 -11.60
N ARG A 13 -10.86 15.97 -10.89
CA ARG A 13 -10.99 16.16 -9.43
C ARG A 13 -11.78 15.01 -8.82
N GLY A 14 -11.19 14.30 -7.85
CA GLY A 14 -11.85 13.18 -7.16
C GLY A 14 -12.12 11.93 -8.01
N GLY A 15 -11.58 11.84 -9.23
CA GLY A 15 -11.56 10.60 -9.99
C GLY A 15 -10.61 9.58 -9.34
N ALA A 16 -10.95 8.29 -9.41
CA ALA A 16 -10.06 7.23 -8.98
C ALA A 16 -8.78 7.22 -9.84
N VAL A 17 -7.64 7.03 -9.19
CA VAL A 17 -6.33 6.84 -9.83
C VAL A 17 -5.85 5.43 -9.47
N GLN A 18 -5.13 4.77 -10.36
CA GLN A 18 -4.37 3.55 -10.08
C GLN A 18 -3.01 3.61 -10.78
N SER A 19 -2.00 3.00 -10.17
CA SER A 19 -0.69 2.82 -10.79
C SER A 19 -0.37 1.33 -10.87
N HIS A 20 -0.11 0.86 -12.09
CA HIS A 20 0.37 -0.49 -12.35
C HIS A 20 1.90 -0.47 -12.28
N VAL A 21 2.48 -1.02 -11.21
CA VAL A 21 3.94 -1.13 -11.05
C VAL A 21 4.35 -2.58 -11.22
N ARG A 22 5.28 -2.85 -12.15
CA ARG A 22 5.80 -4.19 -12.44
C ARG A 22 7.31 -4.21 -12.25
N ILE A 23 7.80 -5.15 -11.46
CA ILE A 23 9.22 -5.36 -11.15
C ILE A 23 9.56 -6.82 -11.49
N SER A 24 10.69 -7.07 -12.15
CA SER A 24 11.13 -8.44 -12.48
C SER A 24 12.63 -8.50 -12.79
N ASP A 25 13.26 -9.64 -12.50
CA ASP A 25 14.56 -10.06 -13.01
C ASP A 25 14.62 -10.09 -14.54
N LYS A 26 13.50 -10.45 -15.19
CA LYS A 26 13.34 -10.64 -16.63
C LYS A 26 12.70 -9.43 -17.32
N LYS A 27 12.84 -9.39 -18.65
CA LYS A 27 12.32 -8.30 -19.49
C LYS A 27 10.79 -8.22 -19.40
N ILE A 28 10.29 -7.07 -18.95
CA ILE A 28 8.85 -6.79 -18.86
C ILE A 28 8.34 -6.27 -20.21
N TYR A 29 7.37 -6.96 -20.80
CA TYR A 29 6.82 -6.62 -22.13
C TYR A 29 5.67 -5.60 -22.05
N SER A 30 4.65 -5.84 -21.23
CA SER A 30 3.55 -4.90 -20.96
C SER A 30 3.73 -4.22 -19.59
N ASP A 31 3.36 -2.95 -19.50
CA ASP A 31 3.31 -2.13 -18.29
C ASP A 31 2.11 -2.47 -17.40
N LEU A 32 0.92 -2.63 -17.99
CA LEU A 32 -0.29 -3.05 -17.28
C LEU A 32 -0.13 -4.44 -16.67
N ILE A 33 -0.72 -4.64 -15.48
CA ILE A 33 -0.88 -5.94 -14.84
C ILE A 33 -2.19 -6.55 -15.37
N PRO A 34 -2.21 -7.83 -15.82
CA PRO A 34 -3.45 -8.49 -16.21
C PRO A 34 -4.42 -8.68 -15.04
N GLN A 35 -5.68 -9.00 -15.35
CA GLN A 35 -6.62 -9.46 -14.34
C GLN A 35 -6.17 -10.80 -13.74
N GLY A 36 -6.33 -10.96 -12.41
CA GLY A 36 -5.84 -12.12 -11.66
C GLY A 36 -4.31 -12.26 -11.54
N GLU A 37 -3.52 -11.21 -11.84
CA GLU A 37 -2.05 -11.27 -11.94
C GLU A 37 -1.29 -10.23 -11.09
N ALA A 38 -1.97 -9.52 -10.18
CA ALA A 38 -1.35 -8.64 -9.19
C ALA A 38 -1.02 -9.40 -7.90
N ASP A 39 0.26 -9.43 -7.54
CA ASP A 39 0.77 -10.02 -6.29
C ASP A 39 0.37 -9.19 -5.05
N ILE A 40 0.19 -7.88 -5.20
CA ILE A 40 -0.18 -6.94 -4.14
C ILE A 40 -1.16 -5.88 -4.69
N ILE A 41 -2.25 -5.62 -3.98
CA ILE A 41 -3.02 -4.37 -4.05
C ILE A 41 -2.62 -3.51 -2.85
N LEU A 42 -2.13 -2.29 -3.12
CA LEU A 42 -1.72 -1.30 -2.12
C LEU A 42 -2.58 -0.04 -2.26
N SER A 43 -3.34 0.33 -1.22
CA SER A 43 -4.28 1.46 -1.27
C SER A 43 -4.23 2.37 -0.04
N VAL A 44 -4.57 3.65 -0.24
CA VAL A 44 -4.65 4.66 0.84
C VAL A 44 -6.05 4.75 1.46
N GLU A 45 -6.98 3.91 1.00
CA GLU A 45 -8.40 3.91 1.36
C GLU A 45 -8.97 2.48 1.13
N PRO A 46 -9.83 1.95 2.01
CA PRO A 46 -10.27 0.55 1.93
C PRO A 46 -11.20 0.24 0.75
N MET A 47 -12.08 1.17 0.33
CA MET A 47 -12.94 0.97 -0.84
C MET A 47 -12.17 1.03 -2.17
N GLU A 48 -11.03 1.71 -2.24
CA GLU A 48 -10.06 1.60 -3.34
C GLU A 48 -9.53 0.17 -3.50
N SER A 49 -9.18 -0.52 -2.40
CA SER A 49 -8.70 -1.91 -2.47
C SER A 49 -9.72 -2.83 -3.13
N LEU A 50 -10.99 -2.72 -2.70
CA LEU A 50 -12.10 -3.54 -3.19
C LEU A 50 -12.41 -3.27 -4.66
N ARG A 51 -12.22 -2.04 -5.14
CA ARG A 51 -12.45 -1.63 -6.54
C ARG A 51 -11.51 -2.35 -7.52
N TYR A 52 -10.31 -2.71 -7.07
CA TYR A 52 -9.26 -3.29 -7.93
C TYR A 52 -9.06 -4.80 -7.72
N LEU A 53 -9.88 -5.45 -6.89
CA LEU A 53 -9.87 -6.91 -6.68
C LEU A 53 -9.82 -7.78 -7.95
N PRO A 54 -10.43 -7.43 -9.10
CA PRO A 54 -10.28 -8.21 -10.33
C PRO A 54 -8.84 -8.33 -10.85
N TYR A 55 -7.90 -7.53 -10.35
CA TYR A 55 -6.47 -7.68 -10.63
C TYR A 55 -5.75 -8.63 -9.67
N LEU A 56 -6.26 -8.88 -8.46
CA LEU A 56 -5.56 -9.65 -7.43
C LEU A 56 -5.41 -11.14 -7.78
N LYS A 57 -4.23 -11.72 -7.56
CA LYS A 57 -4.00 -13.17 -7.58
C LYS A 57 -4.79 -13.88 -6.47
N THR A 58 -5.03 -15.18 -6.63
CA THR A 58 -5.72 -15.99 -5.59
C THR A 58 -4.96 -16.06 -4.27
N ASP A 59 -3.63 -15.95 -4.31
CA ASP A 59 -2.70 -15.84 -3.19
C ASP A 59 -2.13 -14.41 -2.99
N GLY A 60 -2.61 -13.43 -3.77
CA GLY A 60 -2.18 -12.04 -3.69
C GLY A 60 -2.60 -11.35 -2.40
N TRP A 61 -1.87 -10.30 -2.02
CA TRP A 61 -2.08 -9.55 -0.78
C TRP A 61 -2.87 -8.26 -0.96
N ILE A 62 -3.77 -7.96 -0.01
CA ILE A 62 -4.41 -6.65 0.12
C ILE A 62 -3.74 -5.88 1.27
N ILE A 63 -3.11 -4.74 1.01
CA ILE A 63 -2.58 -3.85 2.05
C ILE A 63 -3.26 -2.48 1.90
N THR A 64 -3.98 -2.04 2.93
CA THR A 64 -4.73 -0.77 2.88
C THR A 64 -4.62 0.04 4.17
N ASP A 65 -4.72 1.36 4.04
CA ASP A 65 -5.12 2.20 5.18
C ASP A 65 -6.52 1.79 5.67
N SER A 66 -6.77 1.93 6.97
CA SER A 66 -8.09 1.78 7.60
C SER A 66 -8.97 3.03 7.42
N SER A 67 -8.36 4.15 7.05
CA SER A 67 -8.96 5.47 6.87
C SER A 67 -9.89 5.54 5.67
N ARG A 68 -11.11 6.06 5.88
CA ARG A 68 -12.18 6.12 4.88
C ARG A 68 -12.36 7.54 4.36
N PHE A 69 -12.35 7.72 3.04
CA PHE A 69 -12.67 9.01 2.41
C PHE A 69 -14.15 9.07 1.99
N ILE A 70 -15.02 9.41 2.95
CA ILE A 70 -16.47 9.48 2.73
C ILE A 70 -16.81 10.73 1.91
N ASN A 71 -16.96 10.56 0.61
CA ASN A 71 -17.24 11.62 -0.37
C ASN A 71 -18.51 11.40 -1.21
N ILE A 72 -19.29 10.36 -0.90
CA ILE A 72 -20.56 9.99 -1.54
C ILE A 72 -21.58 9.59 -0.46
N GLU A 73 -22.88 9.79 -0.72
CA GLU A 73 -23.94 9.47 0.24
C GLU A 73 -24.03 7.97 0.53
N ASN A 74 -23.94 7.13 -0.50
CA ASN A 74 -23.98 5.67 -0.41
C ASN A 74 -22.59 5.05 -0.17
N TYR A 75 -21.74 5.70 0.64
CA TYR A 75 -20.45 5.13 1.02
C TYR A 75 -20.66 3.91 1.95
N PRO A 76 -20.07 2.72 1.68
CA PRO A 76 -20.35 1.52 2.47
C PRO A 76 -19.88 1.60 3.93
N ASP A 77 -20.53 0.85 4.82
CA ASP A 77 -20.14 0.84 6.23
C ASP A 77 -18.73 0.24 6.47
N ARG A 78 -18.05 0.73 7.52
CA ARG A 78 -16.71 0.29 7.92
C ARG A 78 -16.64 -1.21 8.21
N GLU A 79 -17.62 -1.78 8.90
CA GLU A 79 -17.59 -3.18 9.28
C GLU A 79 -17.79 -4.08 8.06
N GLU A 80 -18.66 -3.70 7.13
CA GLU A 80 -18.87 -4.43 5.87
C GLU A 80 -17.66 -4.32 4.93
N LEU A 81 -17.06 -3.13 4.77
CA LEU A 81 -15.80 -2.97 4.01
C LEU A 81 -14.69 -3.84 4.59
N PHE A 82 -14.49 -3.79 5.92
CA PHE A 82 -13.43 -4.55 6.57
C PHE A 82 -13.71 -6.05 6.54
N LYS A 83 -14.97 -6.48 6.61
CA LYS A 83 -15.40 -7.88 6.42
C LYS A 83 -15.11 -8.38 5.01
N GLN A 84 -15.34 -7.57 3.97
CA GLN A 84 -15.02 -7.94 2.59
C GLN A 84 -13.50 -8.06 2.35
N ILE A 85 -12.70 -7.16 2.93
CA ILE A 85 -11.22 -7.29 2.90
C ILE A 85 -10.76 -8.52 3.70
N LYS A 86 -11.32 -8.74 4.90
CA LYS A 86 -10.99 -9.89 5.78
C LYS A 86 -11.39 -11.26 5.23
N ALA A 87 -12.22 -11.31 4.19
CA ALA A 87 -12.56 -12.55 3.50
C ALA A 87 -11.38 -13.12 2.69
N TYR A 88 -10.37 -12.31 2.37
CA TYR A 88 -9.14 -12.75 1.71
C TYR A 88 -8.14 -13.28 2.75
N PRO A 89 -7.43 -14.40 2.49
CA PRO A 89 -6.53 -15.02 3.47
C PRO A 89 -5.26 -14.20 3.76
N ASN A 90 -4.91 -13.31 2.82
CA ASN A 90 -3.70 -12.52 2.75
C ASN A 90 -4.09 -11.03 2.70
N HIS A 91 -4.30 -10.42 3.87
CA HIS A 91 -4.68 -9.01 3.98
C HIS A 91 -3.97 -8.33 5.16
N MET A 92 -3.80 -7.01 5.08
CA MET A 92 -3.38 -6.13 6.17
C MET A 92 -4.22 -4.84 6.11
N ILE A 93 -4.91 -4.52 7.21
CA ILE A 93 -5.61 -3.24 7.39
C ILE A 93 -4.84 -2.47 8.46
N ILE A 94 -4.19 -1.37 8.07
CA ILE A 94 -3.24 -0.63 8.91
C ILE A 94 -3.77 0.79 9.11
N ASP A 95 -3.69 1.35 10.31
CA ASP A 95 -4.05 2.77 10.53
C ASP A 95 -2.89 3.71 10.13
N ALA A 96 -2.52 3.66 8.85
CA ALA A 96 -1.32 4.32 8.32
C ALA A 96 -1.40 5.85 8.44
N THR A 97 -2.59 6.43 8.30
CA THR A 97 -2.85 7.86 8.51
C THR A 97 -2.71 8.27 9.98
N GLU A 98 -3.20 7.49 10.95
CA GLU A 98 -3.00 7.80 12.38
C GLU A 98 -1.53 7.62 12.79
N VAL A 99 -0.86 6.56 12.31
CA VAL A 99 0.59 6.37 12.49
C VAL A 99 1.38 7.57 11.95
N ALA A 100 1.03 8.08 10.77
CA ALA A 100 1.67 9.26 10.18
C ALA A 100 1.40 10.57 10.97
N LYS A 101 0.23 10.71 11.62
CA LYS A 101 -0.03 11.81 12.56
C LYS A 101 0.85 11.70 13.80
N ASN A 102 1.00 10.51 14.36
CA ASN A 102 1.80 10.26 15.56
C ASN A 102 3.30 10.47 15.34
N ILE A 103 3.79 10.13 14.14
CA ILE A 103 5.15 10.49 13.65
C ILE A 103 5.30 12.02 13.43
N GLY A 104 4.20 12.78 13.44
CA GLY A 104 4.20 14.25 13.38
C GLY A 104 4.10 14.83 11.96
N ASN A 105 3.72 14.04 10.96
CA ASN A 105 3.47 14.51 9.59
C ASN A 105 2.53 13.58 8.82
N SER A 106 1.22 13.87 8.81
CA SER A 106 0.21 13.04 8.12
C SER A 106 0.49 12.71 6.64
N LYS A 107 1.38 13.48 5.97
CA LYS A 107 1.80 13.23 4.58
C LYS A 107 2.70 12.01 4.40
N VAL A 108 3.16 11.34 5.47
CA VAL A 108 4.01 10.13 5.36
C VAL A 108 3.22 8.81 5.43
N ALA A 109 1.88 8.84 5.45
CA ALA A 109 1.04 7.62 5.47
C ALA A 109 1.40 6.63 4.34
N ASN A 110 1.67 7.14 3.13
CA ASN A 110 2.11 6.32 1.99
C ASN A 110 3.45 5.61 2.24
N MET A 111 4.34 6.15 3.08
CA MET A 111 5.58 5.46 3.49
C MET A 111 5.31 4.36 4.50
N VAL A 112 4.31 4.51 5.39
CA VAL A 112 3.87 3.44 6.30
C VAL A 112 3.32 2.25 5.48
N LEU A 113 2.50 2.53 4.46
CA LEU A 113 1.97 1.51 3.55
C LEU A 113 3.07 0.86 2.70
N LEU A 114 4.01 1.63 2.16
CA LEU A 114 5.17 1.11 1.43
C LEU A 114 6.08 0.26 2.34
N GLY A 115 6.25 0.66 3.60
CA GLY A 115 6.98 -0.09 4.62
C GLY A 115 6.36 -1.45 4.87
N ALA A 116 5.03 -1.51 5.05
CA ALA A 116 4.30 -2.75 5.20
C ALA A 116 4.43 -3.66 3.97
N ALA A 117 4.25 -3.09 2.76
CA ALA A 117 4.41 -3.83 1.50
C ALA A 117 5.85 -4.32 1.26
N SER A 118 6.87 -3.71 1.87
CA SER A 118 8.28 -4.09 1.67
C SER A 118 8.65 -5.51 2.15
N LEU A 119 7.80 -6.16 2.96
CA LEU A 119 7.98 -7.57 3.32
C LEU A 119 7.67 -8.53 2.16
N LEU A 120 6.82 -8.10 1.22
CA LEU A 120 6.29 -8.90 0.12
C LEU A 120 6.98 -8.60 -1.22
N ILE A 121 7.90 -7.63 -1.23
CA ILE A 121 8.64 -7.20 -2.42
C ILE A 121 10.08 -7.68 -2.29
N ASP A 122 10.56 -8.48 -3.24
CA ASP A 122 11.94 -9.01 -3.27
C ASP A 122 12.97 -7.92 -3.65
N ILE A 123 13.14 -6.96 -2.74
CA ILE A 123 14.11 -5.86 -2.81
C ILE A 123 14.70 -5.66 -1.40
N PRO A 124 16.03 -5.73 -1.21
CA PRO A 124 16.66 -5.44 0.06
C PRO A 124 16.29 -4.07 0.65
N GLU A 125 15.98 -4.03 1.95
CA GLU A 125 15.57 -2.83 2.69
C GLU A 125 16.51 -1.63 2.49
N GLU A 126 17.82 -1.89 2.41
CA GLU A 126 18.82 -0.85 2.16
C GLU A 126 18.60 -0.07 0.85
N HIS A 127 17.95 -0.68 -0.15
CA HIS A 127 17.62 -0.02 -1.42
C HIS A 127 16.40 0.91 -1.26
N PHE A 128 15.36 0.50 -0.51
CA PHE A 128 14.25 1.38 -0.14
C PHE A 128 14.75 2.57 0.67
N LEU A 129 15.54 2.34 1.72
CA LEU A 129 16.10 3.39 2.57
C LEU A 129 17.03 4.34 1.79
N ARG A 130 17.77 3.85 0.80
CA ARG A 130 18.60 4.66 -0.12
C ARG A 130 17.73 5.49 -1.06
N ALA A 131 16.66 4.91 -1.63
CA ALA A 131 15.73 5.61 -2.50
C ALA A 131 14.96 6.72 -1.77
N ILE A 132 14.49 6.47 -0.55
CA ILE A 132 13.82 7.49 0.30
C ILE A 132 14.77 8.67 0.56
N LYS A 133 16.04 8.40 0.94
CA LYS A 133 17.05 9.46 1.15
C LYS A 133 17.30 10.29 -0.11
N GLU A 134 17.47 9.64 -1.26
CA GLU A 134 17.72 10.31 -2.55
C GLU A 134 16.51 11.14 -3.03
N LEU A 135 15.29 10.59 -2.92
CA LEU A 135 14.04 11.26 -3.32
C LEU A 135 13.77 12.53 -2.51
N PHE A 136 14.01 12.48 -1.19
CA PHE A 136 13.74 13.59 -0.28
C PHE A 136 14.96 14.50 0.00
N LYS A 137 16.12 14.28 -0.62
CA LYS A 137 17.35 15.08 -0.40
C LYS A 137 17.23 16.58 -0.68
N SER A 138 16.25 16.97 -1.49
CA SER A 138 15.93 18.37 -1.82
C SER A 138 15.00 19.04 -0.80
N LYS A 139 14.65 18.32 0.28
CA LYS A 139 13.89 18.81 1.45
C LYS A 139 14.85 18.95 2.64
N SER A 140 14.33 19.19 3.84
CA SER A 140 15.15 19.19 5.05
C SER A 140 15.42 17.77 5.55
N GLU A 141 16.51 17.60 6.31
CA GLU A 141 16.86 16.33 6.99
C GLU A 141 15.70 15.80 7.83
N LYS A 142 14.95 16.67 8.51
CA LYS A 142 13.73 16.30 9.25
C LYS A 142 12.71 15.59 8.35
N ILE A 143 12.49 16.05 7.11
CA ILE A 143 11.58 15.38 6.17
C ILE A 143 12.14 14.02 5.73
N VAL A 144 13.45 13.90 5.51
CA VAL A 144 14.09 12.61 5.20
C VAL A 144 13.88 11.62 6.34
N SER A 145 14.18 12.02 7.58
CA SER A 145 14.01 11.17 8.78
C SER A 145 12.57 10.72 8.98
N LEU A 146 11.58 11.62 8.86
CA LEU A 146 10.16 11.28 9.03
C LEU A 146 9.66 10.26 7.99
N ASN A 147 10.17 10.27 6.76
CA ASN A 147 9.82 9.27 5.75
C ASN A 147 10.49 7.90 6.02
N ILE A 148 11.73 7.91 6.54
CA ILE A 148 12.43 6.69 6.97
C ILE A 148 11.72 6.06 8.18
N GLU A 149 11.36 6.87 9.17
CA GLU A 149 10.64 6.45 10.39
C GLU A 149 9.27 5.85 10.05
N ALA A 150 8.54 6.46 9.11
CA ALA A 150 7.27 5.93 8.62
C ALA A 150 7.42 4.59 7.88
N PHE A 151 8.39 4.48 6.98
CA PHE A 151 8.71 3.20 6.32
C PHE A 151 9.09 2.11 7.32
N THR A 152 9.94 2.44 8.29
CA THR A 152 10.40 1.50 9.34
C THR A 152 9.24 1.05 10.22
N THR A 153 8.40 1.98 10.68
CA THR A 153 7.19 1.70 11.48
C THR A 153 6.19 0.84 10.69
N GLY A 154 5.98 1.16 9.40
CA GLY A 154 5.12 0.37 8.51
C GLY A 154 5.56 -1.08 8.38
N LYS A 155 6.86 -1.30 8.18
CA LYS A 155 7.46 -2.64 8.14
C LYS A 155 7.27 -3.39 9.46
N GLN A 156 7.52 -2.75 10.60
CA GLN A 156 7.34 -3.34 11.92
C GLN A 156 5.87 -3.74 12.20
N LEU A 157 4.91 -2.91 11.78
CA LEU A 157 3.49 -3.19 11.90
C LEU A 157 3.09 -4.44 11.09
N ALA A 158 3.61 -4.60 9.87
CA ALA A 158 3.38 -5.78 9.06
C ALA A 158 4.03 -7.05 9.65
N GLN A 159 5.24 -6.96 10.21
CA GLN A 159 5.89 -8.09 10.89
C GLN A 159 5.11 -8.55 12.13
N ALA A 160 4.56 -7.60 12.90
CA ALA A 160 3.67 -7.90 14.01
C ALA A 160 2.34 -8.51 13.53
N TYR A 161 1.80 -8.02 12.42
CA TYR A 161 0.57 -8.53 11.81
C TYR A 161 0.71 -9.99 11.36
N GLU A 162 1.77 -10.34 10.63
CA GLU A 162 2.06 -11.73 10.23
C GLU A 162 2.26 -12.64 11.45
N SER A 163 2.96 -12.16 12.48
CA SER A 163 3.16 -12.91 13.72
C SER A 163 1.82 -13.26 14.40
N VAL A 164 0.90 -12.29 14.50
CA VAL A 164 -0.46 -12.52 15.05
C VAL A 164 -1.29 -13.41 14.13
N ALA A 165 -1.24 -13.19 12.82
CA ALA A 165 -2.00 -13.99 11.84
C ALA A 165 -1.54 -15.46 11.79
N ASN A 166 -0.25 -15.73 12.04
CA ASN A 166 0.28 -17.09 12.13
C ASN A 166 -0.05 -17.74 13.48
N ILE A 167 -0.09 -16.99 14.58
CA ILE A 167 -0.61 -17.50 15.87
C ILE A 167 -2.08 -17.87 15.75
N ALA A 168 -2.90 -17.05 15.09
CA ALA A 168 -4.35 -17.29 14.92
C ALA A 168 -4.71 -18.41 13.90
N LYS A 169 -3.71 -19.06 13.29
CA LYS A 169 -3.88 -20.17 12.34
C LYS A 169 -3.42 -21.54 12.91
N ASN A 170 -2.96 -21.57 14.17
CA ASN A 170 -2.51 -22.78 14.89
C ASN A 170 -3.38 -23.07 16.13
#